data_AF-A0A2P2MTZ7-F1
#
_entry.id   AF-A0A2P2MTZ7-F1
#
_cell.length_a   1.000
_cell.length_b   1.000
_cell.length_c   1.000
_cell.angle_alpha   90.00
_cell.angle_beta   90.00
_cell.angle_gamma   90.00
#
_symmetry.space_group_name_H-M   'P 1'
#
loop_
_entity.id
_entity.type
_entity.pdbx_description
1 polymer ?
#
loop_
_entity_poly.entity_id
_entity_poly.type
_entity_poly.pdbx_seq_one_letter_code
_entity_poly.pdbx_strand_id
1 'polypeptide(L)'
;MEAIRISCAGYPTRKQFDEFIDRFSILAPEVLYGSSDEISACKRLLEKVGLKGYQIGKTKVFLRAGQMAELDGRRIEVLGRSASIIQRKVRSYLSRRNFIMLRHSVVRLQAACRGYLARQVYEGFRREAACVRIQTDLRMHLARKAYKELQHSAISIQTGIRGMAARKELLFRRQTRAAIMIQSQCRKYLAHSLYLRLKKAAITTQSLWRGRVARRELRKLKMAARETGALQAAKNKLEKQVEELTWRIQLEKRIRADMEETKTQENVKLQSALQEVQLQFKETKEMLIKEREAAKKAAEKVPIVQEVPVVDHAMLQKLSTENEKLKALVSSLEKKIDETEKKI
;
A
#
# COMPACT_ATOMS: atom_id res chain seq x y z
N MET A 1 73.81 -60.56 -148.95
CA MET A 1 72.56 -60.30 -148.19
C MET A 1 71.36 -61.13 -148.67
N GLU A 2 71.37 -61.72 -149.88
CA GLU A 2 70.28 -62.54 -150.47
C GLU A 2 69.50 -63.43 -149.49
N ALA A 3 70.19 -64.32 -148.76
CA ALA A 3 69.55 -65.34 -147.93
C ALA A 3 68.70 -64.75 -146.79
N ILE A 4 69.11 -63.60 -146.24
CA ILE A 4 68.32 -62.86 -145.24
C ILE A 4 67.07 -62.27 -145.91
N ARG A 5 67.23 -61.65 -147.10
CA ARG A 5 66.11 -61.09 -147.87
C ARG A 5 65.05 -62.15 -148.22
N ILE A 6 65.48 -63.35 -148.59
CA ILE A 6 64.60 -64.50 -148.87
C ILE A 6 63.92 -65.00 -147.58
N SER A 7 64.66 -65.15 -146.48
CA SER A 7 64.09 -65.57 -145.19
C SER A 7 63.04 -64.58 -144.66
N CYS A 8 63.29 -63.28 -144.79
CA CYS A 8 62.36 -62.21 -144.40
C CYS A 8 61.11 -62.11 -145.30
N ALA A 9 61.18 -62.56 -146.56
CA ALA A 9 60.02 -62.62 -147.45
C ALA A 9 59.03 -63.75 -147.09
N GLY A 10 59.51 -64.78 -146.37
CA GLY A 10 58.70 -65.88 -145.85
C GLY A 10 58.36 -65.70 -144.36
N TYR A 11 58.69 -66.71 -143.56
CA TYR A 11 58.41 -66.77 -142.13
C TYR A 11 59.72 -66.87 -141.33
N PRO A 12 60.36 -65.72 -141.01
CA PRO A 12 61.62 -65.68 -140.28
C PRO A 12 61.43 -66.01 -138.79
N THR A 13 60.25 -65.75 -138.20
CA THR A 13 59.97 -66.06 -136.79
C THR A 13 59.10 -67.31 -136.67
N ARG A 14 59.55 -68.26 -135.85
CA ARG A 14 58.92 -69.58 -135.67
C ARG A 14 58.93 -69.93 -134.19
N LYS A 15 57.78 -70.32 -133.65
CA LYS A 15 57.59 -70.62 -132.21
C LYS A 15 56.80 -71.90 -132.01
N GLN A 16 57.14 -72.69 -131.00
CA GLN A 16 56.30 -73.84 -130.61
C GLN A 16 54.99 -73.35 -129.98
N PHE A 17 53.98 -74.20 -129.95
CA PHE A 17 52.63 -73.80 -129.54
C PHE A 17 52.54 -73.48 -128.05
N ASP A 18 53.15 -74.31 -127.21
CA ASP A 18 53.43 -74.07 -125.79
C ASP A 18 54.03 -72.66 -125.54
N GLU A 19 55.21 -72.36 -126.10
CA GLU A 19 55.92 -71.10 -125.88
C GLU A 19 55.11 -69.89 -126.40
N PHE A 20 54.28 -70.10 -127.42
CA PHE A 20 53.41 -69.07 -127.99
C PHE A 20 52.17 -68.82 -127.12
N ILE A 21 51.53 -69.88 -126.61
CA ILE A 21 50.36 -69.81 -125.74
C ILE A 21 50.74 -69.23 -124.38
N ASP A 22 51.81 -69.70 -123.73
CA ASP A 22 52.26 -69.16 -122.43
C ASP A 22 52.61 -67.67 -122.52
N ARG A 23 53.23 -67.25 -123.63
CA ARG A 23 53.58 -65.84 -123.84
C ARG A 23 52.36 -64.98 -124.14
N PHE A 24 51.45 -65.41 -125.00
CA PHE A 24 50.40 -64.54 -125.57
C PHE A 24 48.96 -64.83 -125.14
N SER A 25 48.70 -65.87 -124.34
CA SER A 25 47.37 -66.21 -123.81
C SER A 25 46.68 -65.02 -123.12
N ILE A 26 47.44 -64.12 -122.48
CA ILE A 26 46.93 -62.89 -121.87
C ILE A 26 46.22 -61.93 -122.86
N LEU A 27 46.47 -62.06 -124.17
CA LEU A 27 45.75 -61.32 -125.22
C LEU A 27 44.33 -61.87 -125.48
N ALA A 28 44.10 -63.14 -125.14
CA ALA A 28 42.85 -63.86 -125.35
C ALA A 28 42.68 -64.96 -124.29
N PRO A 29 42.49 -64.63 -122.99
CA PRO A 29 42.48 -65.63 -121.92
C PRO A 29 41.44 -66.74 -122.11
N GLU A 30 40.33 -66.42 -122.79
CA GLU A 30 39.23 -67.33 -123.13
C GLU A 30 39.64 -68.45 -124.12
N VAL A 31 40.86 -68.38 -124.66
CA VAL A 31 41.48 -69.48 -125.42
C VAL A 31 41.85 -70.65 -124.53
N LEU A 32 42.28 -70.39 -123.28
CA LEU A 32 42.68 -71.41 -122.30
C LEU A 32 41.51 -72.16 -121.65
N TYR A 33 40.27 -71.72 -121.88
CA TYR A 33 39.09 -72.33 -121.28
C TYR A 33 38.52 -73.42 -122.19
N GLY A 34 38.66 -74.67 -121.75
CA GLY A 34 38.20 -75.88 -122.44
C GLY A 34 39.34 -76.76 -122.94
N SER A 35 39.06 -78.05 -123.16
CA SER A 35 40.03 -78.97 -123.77
C SER A 35 40.13 -78.68 -125.28
N SER A 36 41.04 -77.77 -125.63
CA SER A 36 41.39 -77.42 -127.00
C SER A 36 42.78 -77.95 -127.32
N ASP A 37 42.93 -78.58 -128.48
CA ASP A 37 44.23 -78.81 -129.11
C ASP A 37 45.03 -77.50 -129.25
N GLU A 38 46.35 -77.58 -129.10
CA GLU A 38 47.28 -76.44 -129.09
C GLU A 38 47.26 -75.67 -130.42
N ILE A 39 47.12 -76.39 -131.54
CA ILE A 39 46.95 -75.83 -132.89
C ILE A 39 45.69 -74.94 -132.93
N SER A 40 44.59 -75.44 -132.37
CA SER A 40 43.31 -74.74 -132.30
C SER A 40 43.35 -73.57 -131.33
N ALA A 41 44.09 -73.68 -130.22
CA ALA A 41 44.32 -72.59 -129.27
C ALA A 41 45.13 -71.46 -129.93
N CYS A 42 46.28 -71.76 -130.54
CA CYS A 42 47.09 -70.80 -131.29
C CYS A 42 46.29 -70.09 -132.38
N LYS A 43 45.45 -70.83 -133.12
CA LYS A 43 44.58 -70.29 -134.16
C LYS A 43 43.56 -69.29 -133.59
N ARG A 44 42.78 -69.69 -132.58
CA ARG A 44 41.78 -68.82 -131.92
C ARG A 44 42.40 -67.55 -131.33
N LEU A 45 43.60 -67.65 -130.76
CA LEU A 45 44.36 -66.51 -130.24
C LEU A 45 44.70 -65.51 -131.35
N LEU A 46 45.31 -65.99 -132.44
CA LEU A 46 45.71 -65.16 -133.57
C LEU A 46 44.50 -64.52 -134.30
N GLU A 47 43.39 -65.26 -134.44
CA GLU A 47 42.13 -64.77 -134.97
C GLU A 47 41.51 -63.68 -134.09
N LYS A 48 41.46 -63.87 -132.76
CA LYS A 48 40.94 -62.86 -131.82
C LYS A 48 41.81 -61.61 -131.72
N VAL A 49 43.13 -61.75 -131.89
CA VAL A 49 44.05 -60.61 -132.01
C VAL A 49 43.94 -59.93 -133.39
N GLY A 50 43.38 -60.61 -134.39
CA GLY A 50 43.18 -60.10 -135.75
C GLY A 50 44.46 -60.08 -136.59
N LEU A 51 45.47 -60.87 -136.24
CA LEU A 51 46.74 -60.93 -136.98
C LEU A 51 46.50 -61.60 -138.34
N LYS A 52 47.02 -61.01 -139.43
CA LYS A 52 46.84 -61.53 -140.79
C LYS A 52 48.14 -62.09 -141.37
N GLY A 53 48.03 -63.10 -142.23
CA GLY A 53 49.16 -63.61 -143.02
C GLY A 53 50.21 -64.40 -142.24
N TYR A 54 49.86 -64.94 -141.06
CA TYR A 54 50.61 -65.98 -140.36
C TYR A 54 50.35 -67.37 -140.99
N GLN A 55 51.11 -68.39 -140.59
CA GLN A 55 50.83 -69.80 -140.87
C GLN A 55 50.96 -70.66 -139.61
N ILE A 56 50.31 -71.82 -139.61
CA ILE A 56 50.39 -72.83 -138.56
C ILE A 56 50.87 -74.13 -139.20
N GLY A 57 51.99 -74.68 -138.70
CA GLY A 57 52.53 -75.97 -139.14
C GLY A 57 52.06 -77.11 -138.24
N LYS A 58 52.75 -78.26 -138.29
CA LYS A 58 52.44 -79.42 -137.42
C LYS A 58 52.86 -79.23 -135.95
N THR A 59 53.83 -78.36 -135.68
CA THR A 59 54.45 -78.21 -134.34
C THR A 59 54.81 -76.77 -133.97
N LYS A 60 54.60 -75.80 -134.87
CA LYS A 60 55.04 -74.41 -134.71
C LYS A 60 54.09 -73.41 -135.38
N VAL A 61 53.94 -72.23 -134.76
CA VAL A 61 53.41 -71.01 -135.39
C VAL A 61 54.51 -70.35 -136.23
N PHE A 62 54.16 -69.88 -137.42
CA PHE A 62 55.02 -69.21 -138.37
C PHE A 62 54.54 -67.76 -138.58
N LEU A 63 55.42 -66.80 -138.29
CA LEU A 63 55.12 -65.37 -138.28
C LEU A 63 56.05 -64.61 -139.23
N ARG A 64 55.51 -63.55 -139.86
CA ARG A 64 56.28 -62.63 -140.72
C ARG A 64 57.11 -61.67 -139.86
N ALA A 65 58.04 -60.97 -140.51
CA ALA A 65 58.80 -59.90 -139.86
C ALA A 65 57.86 -58.86 -139.20
N GLY A 66 58.27 -58.32 -138.05
CA GLY A 66 57.49 -57.35 -137.26
C GLY A 66 56.35 -57.95 -136.40
N GLN A 67 55.71 -59.04 -136.82
CA GLN A 67 54.51 -59.55 -136.16
C GLN A 67 54.73 -59.99 -134.70
N MET A 68 55.90 -60.53 -134.36
CA MET A 68 56.25 -60.85 -132.97
C MET A 68 56.27 -59.59 -132.09
N ALA A 69 56.82 -58.48 -132.60
CA ALA A 69 56.86 -57.21 -131.87
C ALA A 69 55.47 -56.56 -131.76
N GLU A 70 54.59 -56.76 -132.74
CA GLU A 70 53.19 -56.33 -132.66
C GLU A 70 52.44 -57.07 -131.52
N LEU A 71 52.60 -58.39 -131.44
CA LEU A 71 52.02 -59.22 -130.38
C LEU A 71 52.59 -58.85 -129.00
N ASP A 72 53.91 -58.65 -128.88
CA ASP A 72 54.56 -58.20 -127.64
C ASP A 72 54.13 -56.78 -127.23
N GLY A 73 53.95 -55.85 -128.18
CA GLY A 73 53.42 -54.51 -127.92
C GLY A 73 52.01 -54.56 -127.32
N ARG A 74 51.09 -55.28 -127.98
CA ARG A 74 49.73 -55.52 -127.48
C ARG A 74 49.75 -56.21 -126.09
N ARG A 75 50.70 -57.13 -125.85
CA ARG A 75 50.87 -57.83 -124.56
C ARG A 75 51.28 -56.86 -123.45
N ILE A 76 52.23 -55.97 -123.73
CA ILE A 76 52.67 -54.92 -122.81
C ILE A 76 51.52 -53.96 -122.50
N GLU A 77 50.68 -53.60 -123.48
CA GLU A 77 49.49 -52.80 -123.24
C GLU A 77 48.49 -53.47 -122.30
N VAL A 78 48.14 -54.75 -122.51
CA VAL A 78 47.20 -55.47 -121.62
C VAL A 78 47.75 -55.58 -120.20
N LEU A 79 49.04 -55.87 -120.04
CA LEU A 79 49.72 -55.86 -118.75
C LEU A 79 49.69 -54.47 -118.09
N GLY A 80 50.01 -53.41 -118.83
CA GLY A 80 50.00 -52.03 -118.34
C GLY A 80 48.61 -51.53 -117.93
N ARG A 81 47.57 -51.86 -118.71
CA ARG A 81 46.16 -51.60 -118.37
C ARG A 81 45.76 -52.34 -117.10
N SER A 82 46.10 -53.62 -116.98
CA SER A 82 45.81 -54.45 -115.79
C SER A 82 46.50 -53.92 -114.53
N ALA A 83 47.80 -53.63 -114.61
CA ALA A 83 48.55 -53.01 -113.52
C ALA A 83 47.95 -51.65 -113.13
N SER A 84 47.53 -50.83 -114.10
CA SER A 84 46.88 -49.54 -113.85
C SER A 84 45.55 -49.66 -113.09
N ILE A 85 44.75 -50.69 -113.38
CA ILE A 85 43.50 -50.97 -112.67
C ILE A 85 43.79 -51.37 -111.21
N ILE A 86 44.73 -52.28 -110.99
CA ILE A 86 45.15 -52.73 -109.65
C ILE A 86 45.70 -51.55 -108.84
N GLN A 87 46.65 -50.80 -109.41
CA GLN A 87 47.25 -49.62 -108.76
C GLN A 87 46.19 -48.55 -108.45
N ARG A 88 45.24 -48.29 -109.34
CA ARG A 88 44.12 -47.35 -109.11
C ARG A 88 43.27 -47.80 -107.92
N LYS A 89 42.94 -49.09 -107.82
CA LYS A 89 42.14 -49.64 -106.72
C LYS A 89 42.90 -49.59 -105.38
N VAL A 90 44.19 -49.93 -105.37
CA VAL A 90 45.05 -49.86 -104.18
C VAL A 90 45.22 -48.41 -103.70
N ARG A 91 45.54 -47.46 -104.60
CA ARG A 91 45.65 -46.03 -104.26
C ARG A 91 44.34 -45.50 -103.67
N SER A 92 43.20 -45.79 -104.31
CA SER A 92 41.87 -45.42 -103.81
C SER A 92 41.56 -46.00 -102.41
N TYR A 93 41.89 -47.27 -102.18
CA TYR A 93 41.74 -47.92 -100.88
C TYR A 93 42.59 -47.25 -99.79
N LEU A 94 43.87 -46.98 -100.06
CA LEU A 94 44.78 -46.33 -99.11
C LEU A 94 44.32 -44.90 -98.79
N SER A 95 43.95 -44.10 -99.80
CA SER A 95 43.40 -42.76 -99.58
C SER A 95 42.11 -42.79 -98.75
N ARG A 96 41.18 -43.72 -99.03
CA ARG A 96 39.94 -43.88 -98.25
C ARG A 96 40.23 -44.31 -96.80
N ARG A 97 41.15 -45.25 -96.58
CA ARG A 97 41.59 -45.68 -95.23
C ARG A 97 42.16 -44.50 -94.44
N ASN A 98 43.08 -43.74 -95.04
CA ASN A 98 43.72 -42.60 -94.40
C ASN A 98 42.71 -41.49 -94.07
N PHE A 99 41.78 -41.18 -94.98
CA PHE A 99 40.70 -40.23 -94.73
C PHE A 99 39.80 -40.66 -93.56
N ILE A 100 39.40 -41.93 -93.49
CA ILE A 100 38.57 -42.45 -92.39
C ILE A 100 39.31 -42.35 -91.04
N MET A 101 40.58 -42.76 -90.99
CA MET A 101 41.40 -42.66 -89.77
C MET A 101 41.56 -41.20 -89.31
N LEU A 102 41.88 -40.27 -90.24
CA LEU A 102 41.99 -38.85 -89.94
C LEU A 102 40.64 -38.27 -89.46
N ARG A 103 39.53 -38.58 -90.12
CA ARG A 103 38.19 -38.14 -89.74
C ARG A 103 37.82 -38.62 -88.33
N HIS A 104 38.12 -39.87 -87.98
CA HIS A 104 37.87 -40.40 -86.63
C HIS A 104 38.68 -39.64 -85.56
N SER A 105 39.96 -39.38 -85.81
CA SER A 105 40.81 -38.59 -84.90
C SER A 105 40.32 -37.15 -84.75
N VAL A 106 39.97 -36.48 -85.85
CA VAL A 106 39.43 -35.11 -85.83
C VAL A 106 38.10 -35.02 -85.09
N VAL A 107 37.17 -35.96 -85.31
CA VAL A 107 35.88 -35.98 -84.59
C VAL A 107 36.08 -36.19 -83.09
N ARG A 108 37.00 -37.08 -82.68
CA ARG A 108 37.36 -37.29 -81.26
C ARG A 108 37.97 -36.04 -80.64
N LEU A 109 38.89 -35.36 -81.33
CA LEU A 109 39.49 -34.11 -80.86
C LEU A 109 38.45 -33.00 -80.73
N GLN A 110 37.61 -32.79 -81.75
CA GLN A 110 36.54 -31.79 -81.69
C GLN A 110 35.54 -32.05 -80.55
N ALA A 111 35.19 -33.32 -80.28
CA ALA A 111 34.34 -33.68 -79.16
C ALA A 111 35.00 -33.35 -77.81
N ALA A 112 36.29 -33.64 -77.65
CA ALA A 112 37.06 -33.27 -76.46
C ALA A 112 37.12 -31.75 -76.26
N CYS A 113 37.39 -30.97 -77.32
CA CYS A 113 37.41 -29.50 -77.28
C CYS A 113 36.04 -28.90 -76.92
N ARG A 114 34.95 -29.36 -77.55
CA ARG A 114 33.59 -28.92 -77.21
C ARG A 114 33.25 -29.23 -75.74
N GLY A 115 33.61 -30.42 -75.26
CA GLY A 115 33.42 -30.80 -73.86
C GLY A 115 34.28 -29.99 -72.88
N TYR A 116 35.49 -29.59 -73.26
CA TYR A 116 36.34 -28.70 -72.45
C TYR A 116 35.73 -27.30 -72.33
N LEU A 117 35.32 -26.69 -73.45
CA LEU A 117 34.68 -25.37 -73.48
C LEU A 117 33.39 -25.35 -72.65
N ALA A 118 32.52 -26.37 -72.81
CA ALA A 118 31.30 -26.50 -72.02
C ALA A 118 31.58 -26.57 -70.51
N ARG A 119 32.64 -27.29 -70.09
CA ARG A 119 33.07 -27.35 -68.69
C ARG A 119 33.61 -26.01 -68.18
N GLN A 120 34.38 -25.26 -68.98
CA GLN A 120 34.84 -23.93 -68.57
C GLN A 120 33.70 -22.93 -68.40
N VAL A 121 32.74 -22.91 -69.32
CA VAL A 121 31.54 -22.06 -69.21
C VAL A 121 30.73 -22.41 -67.95
N TYR A 122 30.54 -23.71 -67.68
CA TYR A 122 29.84 -24.16 -66.48
C TYR A 122 30.59 -23.81 -65.17
N GLU A 123 31.92 -23.92 -65.15
CA GLU A 123 32.73 -23.45 -64.01
C GLU A 123 32.64 -21.92 -63.81
N GLY A 124 32.45 -21.15 -64.88
CA GLY A 124 32.08 -19.73 -64.80
C GLY A 124 30.78 -19.52 -64.02
N PHE A 125 29.68 -20.11 -64.50
CA PHE A 125 28.37 -20.02 -63.83
C PHE A 125 28.40 -20.53 -62.37
N ARG A 126 29.16 -21.60 -62.07
CA ARG A 126 29.34 -22.08 -60.68
C ARG A 126 30.01 -21.05 -59.79
N ARG A 127 31.04 -20.34 -60.28
CA ARG A 127 31.75 -19.29 -59.54
C ARG A 127 30.88 -18.06 -59.33
N GLU A 128 30.12 -17.66 -60.36
CA GLU A 128 29.17 -16.55 -60.27
C GLU A 128 28.07 -16.85 -59.23
N ALA A 129 27.43 -18.02 -59.31
CA ALA A 129 26.41 -18.44 -58.34
C ALA A 129 26.97 -18.54 -56.90
N ALA A 130 28.19 -19.05 -56.74
CA ALA A 130 28.86 -19.07 -55.43
C ALA A 130 29.17 -17.66 -54.91
N CYS A 131 29.63 -16.75 -55.77
CA CYS A 131 29.89 -15.35 -55.44
C CYS A 131 28.60 -14.63 -55.00
N VAL A 132 27.51 -14.78 -55.77
CA VAL A 132 26.20 -14.21 -55.44
C VAL A 132 25.72 -14.72 -54.08
N ARG A 133 25.81 -16.02 -53.79
CA ARG A 133 25.43 -16.59 -52.49
C ARG A 133 26.24 -16.00 -51.33
N ILE A 134 27.57 -15.90 -51.48
CA ILE A 134 28.43 -15.27 -50.46
C ILE A 134 28.05 -13.80 -50.24
N GLN A 135 27.73 -13.07 -51.31
CA GLN A 135 27.27 -11.67 -51.20
C GLN A 135 25.90 -11.56 -50.50
N THR A 136 24.93 -12.44 -50.80
CA THR A 136 23.62 -12.41 -50.14
C THR A 136 23.72 -12.76 -48.66
N ASP A 137 24.50 -13.79 -48.32
CA ASP A 137 24.67 -14.24 -46.94
C ASP A 137 25.39 -13.19 -46.09
N LEU A 138 26.42 -12.53 -46.65
CA LEU A 138 27.12 -11.41 -45.99
C LEU A 138 26.21 -10.20 -45.79
N ARG A 139 25.45 -9.78 -46.81
CA ARG A 139 24.50 -8.65 -46.70
C ARG A 139 23.43 -8.94 -45.64
N MET A 140 22.88 -10.16 -45.62
CA MET A 140 21.92 -10.62 -44.62
C MET A 140 22.52 -10.63 -43.20
N HIS A 141 23.75 -11.14 -43.04
CA HIS A 141 24.44 -11.15 -41.76
C HIS A 141 24.68 -9.73 -41.22
N LEU A 142 25.19 -8.82 -42.04
CA LEU A 142 25.47 -7.43 -41.65
C LEU A 142 24.19 -6.69 -41.25
N ALA A 143 23.11 -6.80 -42.03
CA ALA A 143 21.82 -6.20 -41.70
C ALA A 143 21.24 -6.78 -40.39
N ARG A 144 21.32 -8.10 -40.19
CA ARG A 144 20.86 -8.78 -38.98
C ARG A 144 21.70 -8.39 -37.75
N LYS A 145 23.01 -8.18 -37.91
CA LYS A 145 23.91 -7.72 -36.84
C LYS A 145 23.54 -6.30 -36.42
N ALA A 146 23.51 -5.36 -37.35
CA ALA A 146 23.17 -3.95 -37.07
C ALA A 146 21.78 -3.80 -36.43
N TYR A 147 20.79 -4.55 -36.89
CA TYR A 147 19.46 -4.58 -36.27
C TYR A 147 19.51 -5.06 -34.81
N LYS A 148 20.25 -6.14 -34.50
CA LYS A 148 20.38 -6.66 -33.13
C LYS A 148 21.11 -5.67 -32.21
N GLU A 149 22.16 -5.01 -32.70
CA GLU A 149 22.93 -4.01 -31.93
C GLU A 149 22.06 -2.79 -31.57
N LEU A 150 21.26 -2.31 -32.53
CA LEU A 150 20.26 -1.26 -32.30
C LEU A 150 19.15 -1.73 -31.35
N GLN A 151 18.64 -2.96 -31.51
CA GLN A 151 17.61 -3.55 -30.66
C GLN A 151 18.08 -3.68 -29.20
N HIS A 152 19.30 -4.18 -28.96
CA HIS A 152 19.87 -4.29 -27.61
C HIS A 152 20.05 -2.91 -26.96
N SER A 153 20.54 -1.92 -27.71
CA SER A 153 20.68 -0.54 -27.24
C SER A 153 19.33 0.07 -26.88
N ALA A 154 18.32 -0.07 -27.75
CA ALA A 154 16.97 0.44 -27.52
C ALA A 154 16.30 -0.22 -26.31
N ILE A 155 16.41 -1.54 -26.15
CA ILE A 155 15.89 -2.26 -24.98
C ILE A 155 16.58 -1.79 -23.70
N SER A 156 17.91 -1.61 -23.72
CA SER A 156 18.68 -1.15 -22.55
C SER A 156 18.28 0.26 -22.10
N ILE A 157 18.09 1.18 -23.05
CA ILE A 157 17.60 2.54 -22.78
C ILE A 157 16.16 2.49 -22.23
N GLN A 158 15.27 1.72 -22.85
CA GLN A 158 13.88 1.62 -22.40
C GLN A 158 13.74 0.99 -21.01
N THR A 159 14.49 -0.07 -20.68
CA THR A 159 14.47 -0.68 -19.35
C THR A 159 15.07 0.25 -18.30
N GLY A 160 16.14 0.98 -18.63
CA GLY A 160 16.69 2.06 -17.81
C GLY A 160 15.66 3.14 -17.49
N ILE A 161 14.98 3.69 -18.50
CA ILE A 161 13.94 4.73 -18.34
C ILE A 161 12.75 4.22 -17.51
N ARG A 162 12.22 3.03 -17.80
CA ARG A 162 11.12 2.42 -17.01
C ARG A 162 11.53 2.23 -15.55
N GLY A 163 12.75 1.76 -15.30
CA GLY A 163 13.31 1.62 -13.96
C GLY A 163 13.50 2.94 -13.22
N MET A 164 13.93 4.01 -13.91
CA MET A 164 14.03 5.35 -13.33
C MET A 164 12.65 5.93 -12.97
N ALA A 165 11.66 5.79 -13.85
CA ALA A 165 10.30 6.24 -13.59
C ALA A 165 9.69 5.55 -12.35
N ALA A 166 9.80 4.22 -12.27
CA ALA A 166 9.33 3.45 -11.12
C ALA A 166 10.05 3.85 -9.80
N ARG A 167 11.36 4.11 -9.84
CA ARG A 167 12.11 4.60 -8.66
C ARG A 167 11.69 6.01 -8.24
N LYS A 168 11.44 6.92 -9.20
CA LYS A 168 10.96 8.29 -8.92
C LYS A 168 9.57 8.27 -8.27
N GLU A 169 8.66 7.45 -8.78
CA GLU A 169 7.32 7.25 -8.22
C GLU A 169 7.37 6.66 -6.81
N LEU A 170 8.21 5.64 -6.58
CA LEU A 170 8.42 5.06 -5.25
C LEU A 170 8.99 6.09 -4.24
N LEU A 171 9.94 6.92 -4.67
CA LEU A 171 10.50 8.00 -3.85
C LEU A 171 9.42 9.03 -3.48
N PHE A 172 8.63 9.47 -4.45
CA PHE A 172 7.51 10.40 -4.22
C PHE A 172 6.53 9.83 -3.20
N ARG A 173 6.03 8.59 -3.39
CA ARG A 173 5.14 7.92 -2.42
C ARG A 173 5.73 7.82 -1.02
N ARG A 174 7.03 7.56 -0.88
CA ARG A 174 7.73 7.55 0.41
C ARG A 174 7.77 8.94 1.06
N GLN A 175 8.07 9.99 0.29
CA GLN A 175 8.06 11.38 0.75
C GLN A 175 6.65 11.82 1.18
N THR A 176 5.61 11.53 0.37
CA THR A 176 4.21 11.83 0.71
C THR A 176 3.80 11.12 2.01
N ARG A 177 4.13 9.84 2.18
CA ARG A 177 3.84 9.09 3.43
C ARG A 177 4.56 9.68 4.63
N ALA A 178 5.84 10.08 4.50
CA ALA A 178 6.58 10.74 5.56
C ALA A 178 5.94 12.09 5.95
N ALA A 179 5.57 12.92 4.98
CA ALA A 179 4.87 14.18 5.20
C ALA A 179 3.53 13.99 5.94
N ILE A 180 2.73 12.98 5.54
CA ILE A 180 1.46 12.65 6.20
C ILE A 180 1.68 12.21 7.67
N MET A 181 2.70 11.40 7.96
CA MET A 181 3.04 11.01 9.33
C MET A 181 3.46 12.21 10.19
N ILE A 182 4.28 13.12 9.65
CA ILE A 182 4.68 14.35 10.36
C ILE A 182 3.46 15.25 10.61
N GLN A 183 2.68 15.55 9.57
CA GLN A 183 1.49 16.41 9.68
C GLN A 183 0.44 15.86 10.65
N SER A 184 0.17 14.56 10.62
CA SER A 184 -0.79 13.93 11.55
C SER A 184 -0.30 13.97 13.00
N GLN A 185 0.98 13.72 13.26
CA GLN A 185 1.56 13.84 14.60
C GLN A 185 1.56 15.29 15.11
N CYS A 186 1.85 16.28 14.25
CA CYS A 186 1.74 17.70 14.60
C CYS A 186 0.28 18.10 14.94
N ARG A 187 -0.70 17.66 14.15
CA ARG A 187 -2.14 17.90 14.43
C ARG A 187 -2.56 17.26 15.76
N LYS A 188 -2.14 16.02 16.02
CA LYS A 188 -2.38 15.31 17.29
C LYS A 188 -1.77 16.05 18.47
N TYR A 189 -0.51 16.49 18.36
CA TYR A 189 0.16 17.26 19.42
C TYR A 189 -0.56 18.58 19.71
N LEU A 190 -0.94 19.35 18.68
CA LEU A 190 -1.65 20.61 18.84
C LEU A 190 -3.00 20.42 19.55
N ALA A 191 -3.80 19.44 19.10
CA ALA A 191 -5.08 19.11 19.73
C ALA A 191 -4.92 18.65 21.19
N HIS A 192 -3.91 17.83 21.48
CA HIS A 192 -3.63 17.37 22.85
C HIS A 192 -3.15 18.50 23.77
N SER A 193 -2.30 19.41 23.27
CA SER A 193 -1.85 20.60 24.00
C SER A 193 -3.02 21.53 24.34
N LEU A 194 -3.91 21.79 23.38
CA LEU A 194 -5.14 22.55 23.59
C LEU A 194 -6.06 21.89 24.63
N TYR A 195 -6.27 20.58 24.55
CA TYR A 195 -7.03 19.81 25.53
C TYR A 195 -6.43 19.89 26.94
N LEU A 196 -5.11 19.70 27.09
CA LEU A 196 -4.44 19.80 28.40
C LEU A 196 -4.55 21.22 28.98
N ARG A 197 -4.43 22.26 28.15
CA ARG A 197 -4.62 23.66 28.56
C ARG A 197 -6.04 23.92 29.06
N LEU A 198 -7.05 23.45 28.32
CA LEU A 198 -8.47 23.55 28.71
C LEU A 198 -8.77 22.74 29.99
N LYS A 199 -8.26 21.50 30.09
CA LYS A 199 -8.40 20.65 31.28
C LYS A 199 -7.78 21.31 32.52
N LYS A 200 -6.58 21.89 32.41
CA LYS A 200 -5.93 22.61 33.51
C LYS A 200 -6.77 23.81 33.96
N ALA A 201 -7.22 24.65 33.02
CA ALA A 201 -8.08 25.80 33.32
C ALA A 201 -9.40 25.37 33.98
N ALA A 202 -10.07 24.34 33.46
CA ALA A 202 -11.31 23.81 34.02
C ALA A 202 -11.13 23.26 35.44
N ILE A 203 -10.06 22.49 35.70
CA ILE A 203 -9.75 21.99 37.05
C ILE A 203 -9.45 23.14 38.02
N THR A 204 -8.66 24.14 37.61
CA THR A 204 -8.39 25.34 38.44
C THR A 204 -9.70 26.07 38.79
N THR A 205 -10.56 26.36 37.81
CA THR A 205 -11.85 27.02 38.03
C THR A 205 -12.78 26.20 38.92
N GLN A 206 -12.89 24.88 38.70
CA GLN A 206 -13.72 24.01 39.54
C GLN A 206 -13.20 23.93 40.98
N SER A 207 -11.88 23.85 41.20
CA SER A 207 -11.29 23.80 42.54
C SER A 207 -11.43 25.14 43.28
N LEU A 208 -11.27 26.27 42.58
CA LEU A 208 -11.58 27.59 43.12
C LEU A 208 -13.07 27.73 43.48
N TRP A 209 -13.98 27.20 42.65
CA TRP A 209 -15.42 27.17 42.93
C TRP A 209 -15.77 26.31 44.14
N ARG A 210 -15.30 25.05 44.20
CA ARG A 210 -15.46 24.16 45.36
C ARG A 210 -14.93 24.83 46.64
N GLY A 211 -13.76 25.45 46.58
CA GLY A 211 -13.18 26.23 47.69
C GLY A 211 -13.95 27.52 48.01
N ARG A 212 -14.67 28.13 47.07
CA ARG A 212 -15.56 29.29 47.31
C ARG A 212 -16.86 28.86 47.99
N VAL A 213 -17.43 27.71 47.59
CA VAL A 213 -18.61 27.10 48.23
C VAL A 213 -18.28 26.68 49.66
N ALA A 214 -17.21 25.92 49.89
CA ALA A 214 -16.78 25.53 51.24
C ALA A 214 -16.53 26.74 52.15
N ARG A 215 -15.92 27.82 51.64
CA ARG A 215 -15.74 29.09 52.37
C ARG A 215 -17.01 29.95 52.47
N ARG A 216 -18.11 29.62 51.80
CA ARG A 216 -19.44 30.20 52.04
C ARG A 216 -20.15 29.43 53.16
N GLU A 217 -20.17 28.10 53.09
CA GLU A 217 -20.82 27.27 54.11
C GLU A 217 -20.12 27.38 55.47
N LEU A 218 -18.78 27.39 55.51
CA LEU A 218 -18.03 27.68 56.76
C LEU A 218 -18.36 29.07 57.34
N ARG A 219 -18.71 30.07 56.51
CA ARG A 219 -19.17 31.37 57.00
C ARG A 219 -20.58 31.32 57.55
N LYS A 220 -21.52 30.59 56.93
CA LYS A 220 -22.85 30.34 57.51
C LYS A 220 -22.72 29.64 58.87
N LEU A 221 -21.95 28.55 58.95
CA LEU A 221 -21.73 27.80 60.18
C LEU A 221 -21.07 28.66 61.28
N LYS A 222 -20.13 29.54 60.92
CA LYS A 222 -19.54 30.50 61.88
C LYS A 222 -20.50 31.63 62.30
N MET A 223 -21.48 32.00 61.49
CA MET A 223 -22.54 32.94 61.91
C MET A 223 -23.53 32.24 62.85
N ALA A 224 -24.05 31.07 62.46
CA ALA A 224 -24.92 30.25 63.31
C ALA A 224 -24.26 29.91 64.65
N ALA A 225 -22.95 29.58 64.68
CA ALA A 225 -22.21 29.33 65.92
C ALA A 225 -22.00 30.60 66.79
N ARG A 226 -22.00 31.79 66.19
CA ARG A 226 -21.99 33.07 66.92
C ARG A 226 -23.38 33.40 67.47
N GLU A 227 -24.43 33.11 66.70
CA GLU A 227 -25.83 33.27 67.11
C GLU A 227 -26.17 32.32 68.26
N THR A 228 -25.80 31.03 68.18
CA THR A 228 -25.96 30.10 69.31
C THR A 228 -25.05 30.47 70.50
N GLY A 229 -23.84 30.97 70.25
CA GLY A 229 -22.98 31.52 71.31
C GLY A 229 -23.60 32.73 72.03
N ALA A 230 -24.23 33.64 71.28
CA ALA A 230 -24.94 34.80 71.83
C ALA A 230 -26.23 34.39 72.57
N LEU A 231 -26.99 33.42 72.03
CA LEU A 231 -28.15 32.83 72.69
C LEU A 231 -27.76 32.09 73.98
N GLN A 232 -26.63 31.37 73.98
CA GLN A 232 -26.11 30.71 75.18
C GLN A 232 -25.63 31.75 76.21
N ALA A 233 -24.96 32.83 75.79
CA ALA A 233 -24.58 33.92 76.69
C ALA A 233 -25.81 34.63 77.28
N ALA A 234 -26.87 34.83 76.49
CA ALA A 234 -28.15 35.36 76.97
C ALA A 234 -28.85 34.39 77.94
N LYS A 235 -28.88 33.08 77.63
CA LYS A 235 -29.41 32.03 78.52
C LYS A 235 -28.65 32.00 79.84
N ASN A 236 -27.32 31.92 79.82
CA ASN A 236 -26.49 31.93 81.03
C ASN A 236 -26.65 33.24 81.84
N LYS A 237 -26.94 34.37 81.20
CA LYS A 237 -27.24 35.64 81.88
C LYS A 237 -28.62 35.61 82.54
N LEU A 238 -29.64 35.09 81.84
CA LEU A 238 -30.97 34.89 82.40
C LEU A 238 -30.95 33.87 83.56
N GLU A 239 -30.18 32.80 83.44
CA GLU A 239 -29.97 31.81 84.52
C GLU A 239 -29.36 32.48 85.76
N LYS A 240 -28.30 33.28 85.60
CA LYS A 240 -27.74 34.06 86.72
C LYS A 240 -28.74 35.06 87.33
N GLN A 241 -29.59 35.69 86.51
CA GLN A 241 -30.65 36.57 87.03
C GLN A 241 -31.73 35.77 87.78
N VAL A 242 -32.07 34.55 87.35
CA VAL A 242 -32.98 33.65 88.06
C VAL A 242 -32.34 33.13 89.35
N GLU A 243 -31.05 32.79 89.36
CA GLU A 243 -30.30 32.44 90.57
C GLU A 243 -30.28 33.60 91.58
N GLU A 244 -30.00 34.83 91.12
CA GLU A 244 -30.00 36.03 91.97
C GLU A 244 -31.40 36.33 92.54
N LEU A 245 -32.44 36.28 91.71
CA LEU A 245 -33.84 36.46 92.14
C LEU A 245 -34.27 35.34 93.12
N THR A 246 -33.82 34.10 92.90
CA THR A 246 -34.07 32.98 93.82
C THR A 246 -33.38 33.21 95.16
N TRP A 247 -32.13 33.71 95.15
CA TRP A 247 -31.41 34.11 96.37
C TRP A 247 -32.11 35.25 97.11
N ARG A 248 -32.57 36.30 96.40
CA ARG A 248 -33.36 37.39 96.99
C ARG A 248 -34.66 36.88 97.62
N ILE A 249 -35.38 35.98 96.96
CA ILE A 249 -36.60 35.35 97.48
C ILE A 249 -36.31 34.46 98.70
N GLN A 250 -35.21 33.70 98.71
CA GLN A 250 -34.80 32.91 99.88
C GLN A 250 -34.37 33.80 101.05
N LEU A 251 -33.70 34.93 100.79
CA LEU A 251 -33.31 35.90 101.80
C LEU A 251 -34.53 36.60 102.41
N GLU A 252 -35.49 37.05 101.59
CA GLU A 252 -36.78 37.56 102.08
C GLU A 252 -37.52 36.54 102.94
N LYS A 253 -37.53 35.25 102.55
CA LYS A 253 -38.18 34.20 103.34
C LYS A 253 -37.54 34.00 104.72
N ARG A 254 -36.21 34.15 104.85
CA ARG A 254 -35.54 34.15 106.16
C ARG A 254 -35.94 35.38 106.97
N ILE A 255 -35.82 36.58 106.40
CA ILE A 255 -36.19 37.83 107.07
C ILE A 255 -37.66 37.80 107.55
N ARG A 256 -38.57 37.19 106.80
CA ARG A 256 -39.97 36.98 107.24
C ARG A 256 -40.10 35.99 108.39
N ALA A 257 -39.32 34.89 108.40
CA ALA A 257 -39.29 33.94 109.51
C ALA A 257 -38.72 34.57 110.79
N ASP A 258 -37.59 35.28 110.68
CA ASP A 258 -36.96 36.01 111.80
C ASP A 258 -37.93 37.08 112.37
N MET A 259 -38.74 37.70 111.50
CA MET A 259 -39.80 38.66 111.86
C MET A 259 -41.08 38.01 112.47
N GLU A 260 -41.25 36.69 112.39
CA GLU A 260 -42.29 35.97 113.14
C GLU A 260 -41.72 35.36 114.43
N GLU A 261 -40.46 34.94 114.45
CA GLU A 261 -39.77 34.45 115.64
C GLU A 261 -39.58 35.57 116.68
N THR A 262 -39.25 36.79 116.25
CA THR A 262 -39.25 37.98 117.12
C THR A 262 -40.65 38.32 117.66
N LYS A 263 -41.69 38.31 116.81
CA LYS A 263 -43.08 38.56 117.24
C LYS A 263 -43.60 37.52 118.23
N THR A 264 -43.24 36.26 118.06
CA THR A 264 -43.63 35.19 118.99
C THR A 264 -42.89 35.31 120.32
N GLN A 265 -41.60 35.68 120.32
CA GLN A 265 -40.86 36.01 121.54
C GLN A 265 -41.43 37.24 122.28
N GLU A 266 -41.90 38.27 121.58
CA GLU A 266 -42.60 39.41 122.21
C GLU A 266 -43.98 39.01 122.77
N ASN A 267 -44.74 38.18 122.07
CA ASN A 267 -46.02 37.67 122.58
C ASN A 267 -45.85 36.85 123.87
N VAL A 268 -44.81 36.01 123.97
CA VAL A 268 -44.51 35.26 125.20
C VAL A 268 -44.20 36.21 126.38
N LYS A 269 -43.41 37.26 126.15
CA LYS A 269 -43.09 38.28 127.18
C LYS A 269 -44.32 39.07 127.64
N LEU A 270 -45.23 39.40 126.71
CA LEU A 270 -46.49 40.06 127.03
C LEU A 270 -47.44 39.14 127.80
N GLN A 271 -47.46 37.83 127.51
CA GLN A 271 -48.26 36.85 128.24
C GLN A 271 -47.73 36.59 129.66
N SER A 272 -46.41 36.55 129.88
CA SER A 272 -45.86 36.40 131.23
C SER A 272 -46.15 37.63 132.11
N ALA A 273 -45.97 38.85 131.57
CA ALA A 273 -46.31 40.09 132.29
C ALA A 273 -47.80 40.18 132.64
N LEU A 274 -48.69 39.67 131.77
CA LEU A 274 -50.13 39.59 132.05
C LEU A 274 -50.43 38.63 133.22
N GLN A 275 -49.69 37.52 133.35
CA GLN A 275 -49.87 36.55 134.44
C GLN A 275 -49.36 37.08 135.79
N GLU A 276 -48.24 37.79 135.83
CA GLU A 276 -47.74 38.42 137.07
C GLU A 276 -48.74 39.44 137.63
N VAL A 277 -49.30 40.31 136.78
CA VAL A 277 -50.33 41.28 137.17
C VAL A 277 -51.61 40.57 137.65
N GLN A 278 -52.01 39.46 137.01
CA GLN A 278 -53.15 38.66 137.46
C GLN A 278 -52.90 37.89 138.77
N LEU A 279 -51.66 37.62 139.15
CA LEU A 279 -51.31 37.00 140.42
C LEU A 279 -51.40 38.03 141.56
N GLN A 280 -50.77 39.19 141.39
CA GLN A 280 -50.84 40.29 142.37
C GLN A 280 -52.28 40.78 142.60
N PHE A 281 -53.13 40.75 141.56
CA PHE A 281 -54.56 41.08 141.67
C PHE A 281 -55.41 40.02 142.40
N LYS A 282 -54.87 38.82 142.66
CA LYS A 282 -55.52 37.81 143.54
C LYS A 282 -55.06 37.98 144.98
N GLU A 283 -53.75 38.10 145.21
CA GLU A 283 -53.17 38.25 146.55
C GLU A 283 -53.68 39.50 147.29
N THR A 284 -53.73 40.64 146.58
CA THR A 284 -54.32 41.89 147.10
C THR A 284 -55.82 41.78 147.39
N LYS A 285 -56.53 40.85 146.74
CA LYS A 285 -57.98 40.67 146.85
C LYS A 285 -58.37 39.73 147.99
N GLU A 286 -57.54 38.73 148.31
CA GLU A 286 -57.76 37.84 149.47
C GLU A 286 -57.47 38.54 150.81
N MET A 287 -56.46 39.42 150.86
CA MET A 287 -56.21 40.29 152.02
C MET A 287 -57.43 41.17 152.35
N LEU A 288 -58.04 41.77 151.32
CA LEU A 288 -59.19 42.69 151.45
C LEU A 288 -60.52 42.00 151.82
N ILE A 289 -60.57 40.67 151.81
CA ILE A 289 -61.74 39.88 152.23
C ILE A 289 -61.67 39.58 153.73
N LYS A 290 -60.49 39.25 154.27
CA LYS A 290 -60.32 38.86 155.69
C LYS A 290 -60.64 39.97 156.68
N GLU A 291 -60.34 41.24 156.35
CA GLU A 291 -60.77 42.37 157.20
C GLU A 291 -62.26 42.70 157.08
N ARG A 292 -62.95 42.28 156.00
CA ARG A 292 -64.34 42.66 155.73
C ARG A 292 -65.39 41.83 156.44
N GLU A 293 -65.07 40.60 156.84
CA GLU A 293 -66.02 39.72 157.55
C GLU A 293 -65.96 39.88 159.08
N ALA A 294 -64.79 40.20 159.64
CA ALA A 294 -64.65 40.53 161.07
C ALA A 294 -65.42 41.82 161.46
N ALA A 295 -65.57 42.76 160.52
CA ALA A 295 -66.12 44.09 160.78
C ALA A 295 -67.66 44.22 160.66
N LYS A 296 -68.44 43.12 160.72
CA LYS A 296 -69.91 43.17 160.49
C LYS A 296 -70.84 42.38 161.42
N LYS A 297 -70.36 41.71 162.48
CA LYS A 297 -71.22 41.00 163.46
C LYS A 297 -70.74 41.04 164.92
N ALA A 298 -70.45 42.22 165.48
CA ALA A 298 -70.33 42.43 166.94
C ALA A 298 -70.35 43.93 167.34
N ALA A 299 -71.43 44.66 167.04
CA ALA A 299 -71.54 46.08 167.39
C ALA A 299 -72.85 46.38 168.13
N GLU A 300 -72.82 46.41 169.48
CA GLU A 300 -73.95 46.91 170.27
C GLU A 300 -73.53 47.49 171.64
N LYS A 301 -73.30 48.81 171.67
CA LYS A 301 -73.40 49.77 172.79
C LYS A 301 -73.34 51.21 172.18
N VAL A 302 -74.01 52.19 172.81
CA VAL A 302 -74.80 53.29 172.15
C VAL A 302 -74.85 54.53 173.09
N PRO A 303 -74.98 55.84 172.69
CA PRO A 303 -75.80 56.37 171.56
C PRO A 303 -75.33 57.64 170.77
N ILE A 304 -76.05 57.95 169.66
CA ILE A 304 -76.62 59.27 169.19
C ILE A 304 -75.75 60.56 168.93
N VAL A 305 -75.53 60.84 167.63
CA VAL A 305 -75.84 62.10 166.83
C VAL A 305 -74.93 63.39 166.76
N GLN A 306 -74.56 63.73 165.49
CA GLN A 306 -74.27 65.03 164.78
C GLN A 306 -73.12 66.02 165.11
N GLU A 307 -72.33 66.36 164.06
CA GLU A 307 -71.84 67.69 163.56
C GLU A 307 -71.01 67.45 162.25
N VAL A 308 -70.87 68.25 161.16
CA VAL A 308 -71.42 69.55 160.64
C VAL A 308 -70.88 70.84 161.29
N PRO A 309 -70.59 71.97 160.57
CA PRO A 309 -70.56 72.29 159.11
C PRO A 309 -69.12 72.18 158.50
N VAL A 310 -68.43 73.01 157.66
CA VAL A 310 -68.52 74.34 156.95
C VAL A 310 -67.66 74.21 155.65
N VAL A 311 -67.88 74.76 154.42
CA VAL A 311 -68.83 75.68 153.73
C VAL A 311 -68.36 77.13 153.45
N ASP A 312 -67.95 77.43 152.20
CA ASP A 312 -68.17 78.72 151.48
C ASP A 312 -68.38 78.42 149.98
N HIS A 313 -69.39 78.85 149.21
CA HIS A 313 -70.25 80.04 149.19
C HIS A 313 -69.75 81.27 148.39
N ALA A 314 -68.75 81.07 147.52
CA ALA A 314 -68.46 81.93 146.36
C ALA A 314 -69.33 81.55 145.13
N MET A 315 -70.64 81.69 145.25
CA MET A 315 -71.64 81.26 144.26
C MET A 315 -71.92 82.33 143.20
N LEU A 316 -71.81 82.02 141.89
CA LEU A 316 -72.80 82.40 140.83
C LEU A 316 -72.43 81.98 139.38
N GLN A 317 -73.13 80.95 138.90
CA GLN A 317 -73.74 80.85 137.55
C GLN A 317 -73.11 81.59 136.34
N LYS A 318 -71.93 81.16 135.86
CA LYS A 318 -71.49 81.39 134.47
C LYS A 318 -70.75 80.16 133.94
N LEU A 319 -71.14 79.52 132.82
CA LEU A 319 -72.27 79.78 131.92
C LEU A 319 -72.87 78.47 131.35
N SER A 320 -74.01 78.04 131.89
CA SER A 320 -74.99 77.21 131.15
C SER A 320 -75.67 78.14 130.13
N THR A 321 -74.97 78.45 129.04
CA THR A 321 -74.76 79.82 128.51
C THR A 321 -73.57 79.88 127.52
N GLU A 322 -72.63 78.95 127.60
CA GLU A 322 -71.57 78.78 126.57
C GLU A 322 -71.91 77.63 125.59
N ASN A 323 -72.75 76.68 126.04
CA ASN A 323 -73.27 75.56 125.25
C ASN A 323 -74.30 75.98 124.16
N GLU A 324 -74.65 77.27 124.08
CA GLU A 324 -75.35 77.86 122.93
C GLU A 324 -74.42 78.70 122.04
N LYS A 325 -73.44 79.42 122.61
CA LYS A 325 -72.63 80.38 121.83
C LYS A 325 -71.60 79.75 120.90
N LEU A 326 -71.06 78.57 121.23
CA LEU A 326 -70.23 77.81 120.29
C LEU A 326 -71.01 76.92 119.31
N LYS A 327 -72.36 76.91 119.37
CA LYS A 327 -73.21 76.48 118.24
C LYS A 327 -73.43 77.59 117.20
N ALA A 328 -73.21 78.85 117.56
CA ALA A 328 -73.41 80.02 116.70
C ALA A 328 -72.13 80.48 115.96
N LEU A 329 -70.99 79.82 116.17
CA LEU A 329 -69.68 80.27 115.70
C LEU A 329 -68.86 79.07 115.20
N VAL A 330 -68.44 79.09 113.93
CA VAL A 330 -67.69 78.03 113.21
C VAL A 330 -68.53 76.88 112.62
N SER A 331 -69.85 76.90 112.81
CA SER A 331 -70.79 76.66 111.69
C SER A 331 -70.62 77.69 110.54
N SER A 332 -69.71 78.66 110.71
CA SER A 332 -69.12 79.54 109.68
C SER A 332 -67.87 78.96 108.98
N LEU A 333 -67.45 77.72 109.27
CA LEU A 333 -66.62 76.92 108.34
C LEU A 333 -67.46 75.91 107.56
N GLU A 334 -68.48 75.31 108.17
CA GLU A 334 -69.54 74.57 107.45
C GLU A 334 -70.45 75.48 106.60
N LYS A 335 -70.22 76.81 106.63
CA LYS A 335 -70.75 77.78 105.66
C LYS A 335 -69.68 78.56 104.89
N LYS A 336 -68.39 78.20 105.03
CA LYS A 336 -67.37 78.66 104.08
C LYS A 336 -67.17 77.59 103.03
N ILE A 337 -67.91 77.78 101.94
CA ILE A 337 -67.62 77.22 100.61
C ILE A 337 -68.20 75.79 100.39
N ASP A 338 -69.49 75.63 100.71
CA ASP A 338 -70.44 75.00 99.76
C ASP A 338 -70.90 76.01 98.67
N GLU A 339 -70.52 77.29 98.83
CA GLU A 339 -70.85 78.42 97.96
C GLU A 339 -69.57 79.08 97.34
N THR A 340 -68.75 78.27 96.67
CA THR A 340 -68.04 78.61 95.40
C THR A 340 -68.24 77.43 94.45
N GLU A 341 -69.49 77.13 94.12
CA GLU A 341 -70.22 77.73 92.99
C GLU A 341 -69.78 77.21 91.60
N LYS A 342 -70.77 76.68 90.86
CA LYS A 342 -71.19 77.16 89.51
C LYS A 342 -70.12 77.70 88.52
N LYS A 343 -68.89 77.17 88.52
CA LYS A 343 -67.72 77.67 87.76
C LYS A 343 -67.20 79.06 88.21
N ILE A 344 -67.37 79.41 89.48
CA ILE A 344 -66.86 80.65 90.11
C ILE A 344 -66.24 80.27 91.47
#